data_AF-A0A1G8XU34-F1
#
_entry.id   AF-A0A1G8XU34-F1
#
_cell.length_a   1.000
_cell.length_b   1.000
_cell.length_c   1.000
_cell.angle_alpha   90.00
_cell.angle_beta   90.00
_cell.angle_gamma   90.00
#
_symmetry.space_group_name_H-M   'P 1'
#
loop_
_entity.id
_entity.type
_entity.pdbx_description
1 polymer ?
#
loop_
_entity_poly.entity_id
_entity_poly.type
_entity_poly.pdbx_seq_one_letter_code
_entity_poly.pdbx_strand_id
1 'polypeptide(L)'
;MRGPRRKTISNQERKMRTLALLFCLIGAVAVAADEFTREDMERWQEQYQRVAQKGRQLWTSGDLGSNGVACAQCHPNAANTHPETYPKFQQQLGRVADLWEMVNWCIRNPLEGEALSADDPKMIAIVSYIHSERKGVPLAPGKH
;
A
#
# COMPACT_ATOMS: atom_id res chain seq x y z
N MET A 1 -22.24 -52.87 -35.34
CA MET A 1 -21.30 -51.88 -35.90
C MET A 1 -22.04 -50.59 -36.24
N ARG A 2 -21.88 -49.52 -35.45
CA ARG A 2 -22.33 -48.16 -35.82
C ARG A 2 -21.16 -47.22 -35.53
N GLY A 3 -20.46 -46.80 -36.58
CA GLY A 3 -19.35 -45.86 -36.47
C GLY A 3 -19.82 -44.46 -36.02
N PRO A 4 -18.94 -43.66 -35.39
CA PRO A 4 -19.32 -42.36 -34.86
C PRO A 4 -19.69 -41.39 -36.00
N ARG A 5 -20.89 -40.80 -35.93
CA ARG A 5 -21.33 -39.74 -36.86
C ARG A 5 -20.46 -38.51 -36.68
N ARG A 6 -19.66 -38.16 -37.68
CA ARG A 6 -18.98 -36.85 -37.77
C ARG A 6 -20.05 -35.76 -37.86
N LYS A 7 -20.17 -34.93 -36.81
CA LYS A 7 -20.99 -33.71 -36.86
C LYS A 7 -20.32 -32.71 -37.80
N THR A 8 -20.95 -32.41 -38.93
CA THR A 8 -20.51 -31.37 -39.86
C THR A 8 -20.91 -30.00 -39.31
N ILE A 9 -19.92 -29.24 -38.83
CA ILE A 9 -20.12 -27.88 -38.31
C ILE A 9 -20.61 -26.98 -39.45
N SER A 10 -21.78 -26.35 -39.26
CA SER A 10 -22.40 -25.51 -40.28
C SER A 10 -21.61 -24.22 -40.51
N ASN A 11 -21.75 -23.61 -41.69
CA ASN A 11 -21.04 -22.38 -42.01
C ASN A 11 -21.46 -21.21 -41.09
N GLN A 12 -22.70 -21.25 -40.58
CA GLN A 12 -23.24 -20.31 -39.59
C GLN A 12 -22.52 -20.45 -38.23
N GLU A 13 -22.30 -21.68 -37.77
CA GLU A 13 -21.57 -21.96 -36.52
C GLU A 13 -20.09 -21.59 -36.63
N ARG A 14 -19.48 -21.74 -37.81
CA ARG A 14 -18.11 -21.25 -38.06
C ARG A 14 -18.05 -19.73 -37.96
N LYS A 15 -18.94 -19.02 -38.66
CA LYS A 15 -19.02 -17.55 -38.61
C LYS A 15 -19.28 -17.04 -37.19
N MET A 16 -20.18 -17.68 -36.44
CA MET A 16 -20.50 -17.28 -35.07
C MET A 16 -19.36 -17.54 -34.09
N ARG A 17 -18.61 -18.64 -34.28
CA ARG A 17 -17.38 -18.92 -33.51
C ARG A 17 -16.26 -17.94 -33.84
N THR A 18 -16.07 -17.61 -35.11
CA THR A 18 -15.07 -16.62 -35.54
C THR A 18 -15.42 -15.22 -35.00
N LEU A 19 -16.69 -14.83 -35.03
CA LEU A 19 -17.17 -13.55 -34.48
C LEU A 19 -16.99 -13.50 -32.95
N ALA A 20 -17.30 -14.58 -32.24
CA ALA A 20 -17.12 -14.68 -30.79
C ALA A 20 -15.63 -14.63 -30.38
N LEU A 21 -14.74 -15.29 -31.15
CA LEU A 21 -13.29 -15.22 -30.93
C LEU A 21 -12.74 -13.81 -31.16
N LEU A 22 -13.18 -13.12 -32.23
CA LEU A 22 -12.82 -11.72 -32.51
C LEU A 22 -13.32 -10.78 -31.40
N PHE A 23 -14.53 -10.99 -30.88
CA PHE A 23 -15.08 -10.17 -29.79
C PHE A 23 -14.32 -10.37 -28.46
N CYS A 24 -13.91 -11.61 -28.13
CA CYS A 24 -13.03 -11.89 -26.99
C CYS A 24 -11.63 -11.26 -27.13
N LEU A 25 -11.05 -11.25 -28.33
CA LEU A 25 -9.74 -10.66 -28.59
C LEU A 25 -9.75 -9.13 -28.47
N ILE A 26 -10.83 -8.47 -28.93
CA ILE A 26 -10.96 -7.00 -28.83
C ILE A 26 -11.20 -6.57 -27.38
N GLY A 27 -11.98 -7.32 -26.60
CA GLY A 27 -12.24 -7.02 -25.18
C GLY A 27 -11.00 -7.12 -24.28
N ALA A 28 -10.01 -7.94 -24.65
CA ALA A 28 -8.79 -8.14 -23.85
C ALA A 28 -7.85 -6.92 -23.84
N VAL A 29 -7.84 -6.11 -24.92
CA VAL A 29 -6.95 -4.94 -25.04
C VAL A 29 -7.41 -3.79 -24.14
N ALA A 30 -8.70 -3.68 -23.85
CA ALA A 30 -9.27 -2.61 -23.02
C ALA A 30 -9.05 -2.79 -21.50
N VAL A 31 -8.44 -3.90 -21.06
CA VAL A 31 -8.24 -4.26 -19.64
C VAL A 31 -6.76 -4.24 -19.23
N ALA A 32 -5.84 -3.92 -20.15
CA ALA A 32 -4.43 -3.78 -19.81
C ALA A 32 -4.20 -2.44 -19.06
N ALA A 33 -3.59 -2.51 -17.87
CA ALA A 33 -3.10 -1.33 -17.18
C ALA A 33 -1.89 -0.74 -17.93
N ASP A 34 -1.74 0.58 -17.90
CA ASP A 34 -0.56 1.24 -18.46
C ASP A 34 0.72 0.73 -17.76
N GLU A 35 1.76 0.48 -18.54
CA GLU A 35 3.08 0.17 -18.00
C GLU A 35 3.77 1.45 -17.52
N PHE A 36 4.35 1.41 -16.32
CA PHE A 36 5.15 2.50 -15.81
C PHE A 36 6.50 2.59 -16.53
N THR A 37 6.85 3.77 -17.04
CA THR A 37 8.15 4.00 -17.67
C THR A 37 9.25 4.18 -16.61
N ARG A 38 10.52 4.11 -17.04
CA ARG A 38 11.65 4.47 -16.17
C ARG A 38 11.54 5.88 -15.62
N GLU A 39 11.07 6.83 -16.44
CA GLU A 39 10.88 8.22 -16.02
C GLU A 39 9.79 8.34 -14.94
N ASP A 40 8.70 7.57 -15.05
CA ASP A 40 7.66 7.52 -14.03
C ASP A 40 8.21 7.00 -12.69
N MET A 41 9.06 5.96 -12.75
CA MET A 41 9.69 5.38 -11.56
C MET A 41 10.70 6.34 -10.92
N GLU A 42 11.48 7.06 -11.72
CA GLU A 42 12.40 8.08 -11.24
C GLU A 42 11.65 9.23 -10.56
N ARG A 43 10.59 9.73 -11.20
CA ARG A 43 9.71 10.76 -10.63
C ARG A 43 9.06 10.28 -9.34
N TRP A 44 8.51 9.07 -9.32
CA TRP A 44 7.91 8.49 -8.12
C TRP A 44 8.92 8.41 -6.97
N GLN A 45 10.12 7.89 -7.24
CA GLN A 45 11.17 7.73 -6.24
C GLN A 45 11.58 9.10 -5.68
N GLU A 46 11.75 10.10 -6.53
CA GLU A 46 12.10 11.46 -6.13
C GLU A 46 11.03 12.09 -5.21
N GLN A 47 9.75 11.97 -5.58
CA GLN A 47 8.62 12.46 -4.77
C GLN A 47 8.54 11.70 -3.43
N TYR A 48 8.65 10.38 -3.46
CA TYR A 48 8.59 9.53 -2.27
C TYR A 48 9.72 9.88 -1.30
N GLN A 49 10.95 10.05 -1.78
CA GLN A 49 12.10 10.40 -0.93
C GLN A 49 11.92 11.78 -0.28
N ARG A 50 11.38 12.78 -0.99
CA ARG A 50 11.06 14.08 -0.39
C ARG A 50 10.09 13.94 0.79
N VAL A 51 9.02 13.17 0.60
CA VAL A 51 8.00 12.96 1.64
C VAL A 51 8.57 12.17 2.82
N ALA A 52 9.32 11.10 2.56
CA ALA A 52 9.98 10.31 3.60
C ALA A 52 11.03 11.13 4.37
N GLN A 53 11.77 12.01 3.70
CA GLN A 53 12.72 12.91 4.37
C GLN A 53 12.00 13.90 5.29
N LYS A 54 10.85 14.43 4.88
CA LYS A 54 10.00 15.24 5.77
C LYS A 54 9.52 14.42 6.97
N GLY A 55 9.16 13.15 6.75
CA GLY A 55 8.80 12.21 7.80
C GLY A 55 9.92 12.01 8.80
N ARG A 56 11.16 11.86 8.33
CA ARG A 56 12.34 11.75 9.20
C ARG A 56 12.55 12.99 10.07
N GLN A 57 12.37 14.19 9.49
CA GLN A 57 12.47 15.44 10.27
C GLN A 57 11.46 15.47 11.42
N LEU A 58 10.20 15.11 11.14
CA LEU A 58 9.14 15.00 12.15
C LEU A 58 9.46 13.90 13.17
N TRP A 59 9.99 12.76 12.72
CA TRP A 59 10.34 11.62 13.56
C TRP A 59 11.39 11.94 14.63
N THR A 60 12.32 12.83 14.30
CA THR A 60 13.39 13.29 15.21
C THR A 60 13.05 14.60 15.94
N SER A 61 11.88 15.19 15.67
CA SER A 61 11.44 16.42 16.32
C SER A 61 10.52 16.13 17.51
N GLY A 62 10.58 16.99 18.54
CA GLY A 62 9.63 17.02 19.65
C GLY A 62 8.33 17.79 19.34
N ASP A 63 8.20 18.36 18.13
CA ASP A 63 7.11 19.29 17.78
C ASP A 63 5.74 18.62 17.56
N LEU A 64 5.69 17.29 17.51
CA LEU A 64 4.43 16.55 17.39
C LEU A 64 3.68 16.45 18.72
N GLY A 65 4.35 16.75 19.84
CA GLY A 65 3.83 16.67 21.19
C GLY A 65 3.99 17.98 21.96
N SER A 66 3.45 18.03 23.18
CA SER A 66 3.65 19.17 24.10
C SER A 66 4.83 18.98 25.05
N ASN A 67 5.37 17.76 25.17
CA ASN A 67 6.39 17.41 26.16
C ASN A 67 7.81 17.29 25.59
N GLY A 68 8.00 17.59 24.29
CA GLY A 68 9.31 17.58 23.61
C GLY A 68 9.88 16.18 23.34
N VAL A 69 9.14 15.10 23.64
CA VAL A 69 9.53 13.73 23.29
C VAL A 69 9.40 13.54 21.79
N ALA A 70 10.41 12.93 21.18
CA ALA A 70 10.44 12.61 19.76
C ALA A 70 10.27 11.09 19.54
N CYS A 71 9.65 10.69 18.43
CA CYS A 71 9.47 9.28 18.07
C CYS A 71 10.81 8.50 18.11
N ALA A 72 11.87 9.12 17.61
CA ALA A 72 13.21 8.55 17.53
C ALA A 72 13.83 8.13 18.88
N GLN A 73 13.34 8.69 20.00
CA GLN A 73 13.85 8.36 21.33
C GLN A 73 13.48 6.93 21.75
N CYS A 74 12.31 6.44 21.33
CA CYS A 74 11.88 5.06 21.57
C CYS A 74 12.05 4.16 20.33
N HIS A 75 11.95 4.72 19.14
CA HIS A 75 12.00 4.02 17.87
C HIS A 75 13.11 4.58 16.96
N PRO A 76 14.40 4.36 17.28
CA PRO A 76 15.50 4.82 16.44
C PRO A 76 15.39 4.22 15.04
N ASN A 77 15.50 5.06 14.00
CA ASN A 77 15.34 4.67 12.58
C ASN A 77 14.06 3.84 12.33
N ALA A 78 12.94 4.24 12.93
CA ALA A 78 11.66 3.54 12.87
C ALA A 78 11.70 2.05 13.31
N ALA A 79 12.69 1.65 14.11
CA ALA A 79 12.80 0.29 14.62
C ALA A 79 11.55 -0.14 15.40
N ASN A 80 11.21 -1.42 15.31
CA ASN A 80 10.08 -2.05 16.01
C ASN A 80 8.69 -1.45 15.71
N THR A 81 8.54 -0.70 14.62
CA THR A 81 7.23 -0.19 14.16
C THR A 81 6.44 -1.23 13.36
N HIS A 82 7.14 -2.12 12.64
CA HIS A 82 6.60 -3.24 11.86
C HIS A 82 5.43 -2.86 10.93
N PRO A 83 5.59 -1.86 10.04
CA PRO A 83 4.54 -1.45 9.11
C PRO A 83 4.03 -2.59 8.21
N GLU A 84 4.90 -3.55 7.89
CA GLU A 84 4.58 -4.73 7.08
C GLU A 84 3.50 -5.65 7.68
N THR A 85 3.18 -5.48 8.96
CA THR A 85 2.20 -6.31 9.68
C THR A 85 0.83 -5.68 9.82
N TYR A 86 0.67 -4.42 9.41
CA TYR A 86 -0.64 -3.75 9.40
C TYR A 86 -1.43 -4.10 8.13
N PRO A 87 -2.78 -4.16 8.20
CA PRO A 87 -3.61 -3.99 9.41
C PRO A 87 -3.47 -5.18 10.37
N LYS A 88 -3.56 -4.91 11.68
CA LYS A 88 -3.51 -5.94 12.73
C LYS A 88 -4.32 -5.57 13.95
N PHE A 89 -4.68 -6.56 14.76
CA PHE A 89 -5.24 -6.32 16.08
C PHE A 89 -4.20 -5.62 16.95
N GLN A 90 -4.49 -4.39 17.36
CA GLN A 90 -3.61 -3.64 18.23
C GLN A 90 -4.17 -3.59 19.64
N GLN A 91 -3.44 -4.14 20.61
CA GLN A 91 -3.91 -4.30 21.99
C GLN A 91 -4.25 -2.94 22.62
N GLN A 92 -3.43 -1.92 22.38
CA GLN A 92 -3.61 -0.56 22.88
C GLN A 92 -4.88 0.11 22.34
N LEU A 93 -5.38 -0.34 21.20
CA LEU A 93 -6.60 0.19 20.57
C LEU A 93 -7.81 -0.74 20.74
N GLY A 94 -7.60 -1.99 21.17
CA GLY A 94 -8.65 -2.99 21.38
C GLY A 94 -9.35 -3.46 20.10
N ARG A 95 -8.78 -3.22 18.93
CA ARG A 95 -9.37 -3.58 17.63
C ARG A 95 -8.31 -3.75 16.54
N VAL A 96 -8.72 -4.25 15.39
CA VAL A 96 -7.91 -4.16 14.17
C VAL A 96 -7.72 -2.69 13.81
N ALA A 97 -6.48 -2.31 13.55
CA ALA A 97 -6.09 -0.95 13.24
C ALA A 97 -5.08 -0.92 12.09
N ASP A 98 -5.05 0.21 11.41
CA ASP A 98 -3.99 0.57 10.47
C ASP A 98 -2.81 1.25 11.18
N LEU A 99 -1.68 1.33 10.49
CA LEU A 99 -0.43 1.89 11.04
C LEU A 99 -0.62 3.34 11.54
N TRP A 100 -1.30 4.19 10.77
CA TRP A 100 -1.49 5.60 11.10
C TRP A 100 -2.31 5.79 12.39
N GLU A 101 -3.18 4.84 12.73
CA GLU A 101 -3.95 4.87 13.96
C GLU A 101 -3.06 4.58 15.17
N MET A 102 -2.10 3.67 15.02
CA MET A 102 -1.09 3.43 16.04
C MET A 102 -0.12 4.62 16.18
N VAL A 103 0.23 5.28 15.07
CA VAL A 103 1.00 6.54 15.10
C VAL A 103 0.26 7.59 15.94
N ASN A 104 -1.05 7.78 15.71
CA ASN A 104 -1.86 8.70 16.52
C ASN A 104 -1.99 8.26 17.99
N TRP A 105 -1.99 6.96 18.28
CA TRP A 105 -1.92 6.49 19.65
C TRP A 105 -0.61 6.91 20.32
N CYS A 106 0.53 6.80 19.62
CA CYS A 106 1.82 7.28 20.12
C CYS A 106 1.85 8.81 20.30
N ILE A 107 1.30 9.56 19.35
CA ILE A 107 1.23 11.03 19.44
C ILE A 107 0.43 11.46 20.67
N ARG A 108 -0.75 10.88 20.90
CA ARG A 108 -1.60 11.31 22.01
C ARG A 108 -1.09 10.88 23.38
N ASN A 109 -0.56 9.67 23.49
CA ASN A 109 -0.29 9.07 24.80
C ASN A 109 1.14 9.40 25.28
N PRO A 110 2.22 8.87 24.67
CA PRO A 110 3.58 9.25 25.07
C PRO A 110 3.99 10.70 24.74
N LEU A 111 3.55 11.26 23.61
CA LEU A 111 3.98 12.61 23.19
C LEU A 111 3.04 13.73 23.70
N GLU A 112 1.85 13.39 24.22
CA GLU A 112 0.84 14.36 24.69
C GLU A 112 0.39 15.36 23.59
N GLY A 113 0.45 14.94 22.32
CA GLY A 113 0.07 15.75 21.17
C GLY A 113 -1.36 15.53 20.67
N GLU A 114 -1.75 16.36 19.71
CA GLU A 114 -3.04 16.25 19.03
C GLU A 114 -2.99 15.23 17.89
N ALA A 115 -4.07 14.45 17.75
CA ALA A 115 -4.17 13.47 16.67
C ALA A 115 -4.20 14.16 15.29
N LEU A 116 -3.50 13.58 14.32
CA LEU A 116 -3.52 14.00 12.93
C LEU A 116 -4.62 13.25 12.16
N SER A 117 -5.22 13.88 11.16
CA SER A 117 -6.10 13.15 10.23
C SER A 117 -5.27 12.18 9.38
N ALA A 118 -5.92 11.16 8.82
CA ALA A 118 -5.25 10.17 7.98
C ALA A 118 -4.63 10.79 6.71
N ASP A 119 -5.23 11.87 6.20
CA ASP A 119 -4.79 12.63 5.03
C ASP A 119 -3.91 13.85 5.38
N ASP A 120 -3.60 14.09 6.65
CA ASP A 120 -2.68 15.16 7.06
C ASP A 120 -1.30 14.92 6.41
N PRO A 121 -0.71 15.91 5.71
CA PRO A 121 0.61 15.78 5.12
C PRO A 121 1.70 15.30 6.09
N LYS A 122 1.60 15.65 7.38
CA LYS A 122 2.52 15.17 8.43
C LYS A 122 2.33 13.67 8.67
N MET A 123 1.10 13.17 8.73
CA MET A 123 0.82 11.74 8.90
C MET A 123 1.33 10.94 7.70
N ILE A 124 1.05 11.41 6.48
CA ILE A 124 1.57 10.80 5.25
C ILE A 124 3.10 10.76 5.27
N ALA A 125 3.75 11.85 5.68
CA ALA A 125 5.21 11.92 5.77
C ALA A 125 5.77 10.91 6.79
N ILE A 126 5.19 10.84 8.00
CA ILE A 126 5.63 9.91 9.05
C ILE A 126 5.49 8.45 8.60
N VAL A 127 4.33 8.07 8.06
CA VAL A 127 4.09 6.71 7.55
C VAL A 127 5.03 6.37 6.39
N SER A 128 5.26 7.32 5.47
CA SER A 128 6.22 7.14 4.37
C SER A 128 7.65 6.91 4.89
N TYR A 129 8.06 7.62 5.93
CA TYR A 129 9.35 7.42 6.56
C TYR A 129 9.47 6.02 7.18
N ILE A 130 8.46 5.60 7.95
CA ILE A 130 8.42 4.25 8.55
C ILE A 130 8.56 3.17 7.46
N HIS A 131 7.81 3.29 6.36
CA HIS A 131 7.92 2.36 5.23
C HIS A 131 9.28 2.42 4.53
N SER A 132 9.91 3.61 4.43
CA SER A 132 11.24 3.72 3.82
C SER A 132 12.32 2.98 4.61
N GLU A 133 12.29 3.05 5.94
CA GLU A 133 13.24 2.35 6.82
C GLU A 133 13.00 0.83 6.86
N ARG A 134 11.79 0.39 6.48
CA ARG A 134 11.35 -1.01 6.50
C ARG A 134 11.18 -1.60 5.09
N LYS A 135 11.73 -0.95 4.08
CA LYS A 135 11.66 -1.41 2.68
C LYS A 135 12.31 -2.79 2.52
N GLY A 136 11.68 -3.66 1.72
CA GLY A 136 12.19 -5.01 1.43
C GLY A 136 11.73 -6.08 2.42
N VAL A 137 11.00 -5.73 3.49
CA VAL A 137 10.40 -6.72 4.39
C VAL A 137 9.09 -7.24 3.77
N PRO A 138 8.87 -8.57 3.70
CA PRO A 138 7.62 -9.13 3.19
C PRO A 138 6.41 -8.70 4.01
N LEU A 139 5.33 -8.33 3.33
CA LEU A 139 4.03 -8.07 3.98
C LEU A 139 3.53 -9.33 4.69
N ALA A 140 3.11 -9.16 5.94
CA ALA A 140 2.54 -10.21 6.77
C ALA A 140 1.43 -9.64 7.69
N PRO A 141 0.29 -9.17 7.14
CA PRO A 141 -0.79 -8.61 7.94
C PRO A 141 -1.28 -9.56 9.04
N GLY A 142 -1.58 -9.00 10.23
CA GLY A 142 -2.05 -9.77 11.38
C GLY A 142 -0.96 -10.50 12.18
N LYS A 143 0.31 -10.39 11.80
CA LYS A 143 1.44 -10.91 12.58
C LYS A 143 1.86 -9.92 13.69
N HIS A 144 2.32 -10.47 14.82
CA HIS A 144 2.70 -9.79 16.08
C HIS A 144 1.52 -9.32 16.93
#